data_AF-A0A178VPR9-F1
#
_entry.id   AF-A0A178VPR9-F1
#
_cell.length_a   1.000
_cell.length_b   1.000
_cell.length_c   1.000
_cell.angle_alpha   90.00
_cell.angle_beta   90.00
_cell.angle_gamma   90.00
#
_symmetry.space_group_name_H-M   'P 1'
#
loop_
_entity.id
_entity.type
_entity.pdbx_description
1 polymer ?
#
loop_
_entity_poly.entity_id
_entity_poly.type
_entity_poly.pdbx_seq_one_letter_code
_entity_poly.pdbx_strand_id
1 'polypeptide(L)'
;MFKEKENTLVYGFLLLGLLCSALELLSTCKLANLTVKAELGCCLLHRSGRLTIDGCVLQCETNPLDHLSYPIVSTAGDEDIENILSHVEVKETVTGKIKANSVTVLQTRIEGGAKAVSTRGDLVLQRVRVMYSKAYLYFWFDVDYE
;
A
#
# COMPACT_ATOMS: atom_id res chain seq x y z
N MET A 1 -36.28 -24.01 8.25
CA MET A 1 -36.07 -22.72 7.56
C MET A 1 -35.04 -21.94 8.37
N PHE A 2 -33.75 -22.23 8.16
CA PHE A 2 -32.65 -21.56 8.84
C PHE A 2 -31.87 -20.81 7.77
N LYS A 3 -31.88 -19.49 7.85
CA LYS A 3 -31.07 -18.58 7.04
C LYS A 3 -30.58 -17.49 7.98
N GLU A 4 -29.39 -16.96 7.69
CA GLU A 4 -28.60 -15.98 8.46
C GLU A 4 -27.71 -16.54 9.57
N LYS A 5 -26.50 -16.99 9.19
CA LYS A 5 -25.29 -16.83 10.02
C LYS A 5 -23.95 -16.93 9.26
N GLU A 6 -23.91 -16.66 7.96
CA GLU A 6 -22.65 -16.75 7.18
C GLU A 6 -22.01 -15.39 6.85
N ASN A 7 -22.74 -14.28 6.86
CA ASN A 7 -22.16 -12.99 6.44
C ASN A 7 -21.22 -12.35 7.47
N THR A 8 -21.45 -12.51 8.77
CA THR A 8 -20.59 -11.88 9.80
C THR A 8 -19.20 -12.49 9.85
N LEU A 9 -19.05 -13.78 9.53
CA LEU A 9 -17.74 -14.43 9.46
C LEU A 9 -16.97 -14.02 8.20
N VAL A 10 -17.65 -13.85 7.06
CA VAL A 10 -17.00 -13.35 5.83
C VAL A 10 -16.54 -11.91 6.00
N TYR A 11 -17.37 -11.03 6.58
CA TYR A 11 -16.95 -9.66 6.93
C TYR A 11 -15.89 -9.64 8.03
N GLY A 12 -15.96 -10.54 9.00
CA GLY A 12 -14.94 -10.71 10.04
C GLY A 12 -13.58 -11.13 9.45
N PHE A 13 -13.57 -12.07 8.50
CA PHE A 13 -12.37 -12.48 7.76
C PHE A 13 -11.90 -11.43 6.75
N LEU A 14 -12.80 -10.63 6.16
CA LEU A 14 -12.45 -9.49 5.30
C LEU A 14 -11.84 -8.33 6.12
N LEU A 15 -12.38 -8.05 7.32
CA LEU A 15 -11.80 -7.07 8.26
C LEU A 15 -10.49 -7.57 8.89
N LEU A 16 -10.34 -8.87 9.14
CA LEU A 16 -9.07 -9.45 9.60
C LEU A 16 -8.03 -9.53 8.47
N GLY A 17 -8.46 -9.74 7.22
CA GLY A 17 -7.62 -9.75 6.02
C GLY A 17 -7.01 -8.38 5.68
N LEU A 18 -7.39 -7.35 6.43
CA LEU A 18 -6.80 -6.00 6.41
C LEU A 18 -5.68 -5.80 7.48
N LEU A 19 -5.40 -6.74 8.38
CA LEU A 19 -4.67 -6.43 9.63
C LEU A 19 -3.19 -6.83 9.76
N CYS A 20 -2.51 -7.33 8.73
CA CYS A 20 -1.05 -7.53 8.82
C CYS A 20 -0.30 -6.87 7.66
N SER A 21 -0.12 -5.55 7.76
CA SER A 21 1.00 -4.88 7.10
C SER A 21 2.19 -4.82 8.04
N ALA A 22 3.40 -5.09 7.57
CA ALA A 22 4.58 -4.92 8.41
C ALA A 22 4.77 -3.45 8.82
N LEU A 23 4.53 -2.50 7.89
CA LEU A 23 4.48 -1.07 8.17
C LEU A 23 3.20 -0.45 7.59
N GLU A 24 2.48 0.30 8.42
CA GLU A 24 1.37 1.17 8.01
C GLU A 24 1.81 2.64 8.04
N LEU A 25 1.53 3.36 6.94
CA LEU A 25 2.03 4.70 6.69
C LEU A 25 0.85 5.66 6.48
N LEU A 26 0.62 6.50 7.50
CA LEU A 26 -0.51 7.43 7.58
C LEU A 26 -0.14 8.87 7.16
N SER A 27 1.09 9.10 6.74
CA SER A 27 1.59 10.43 6.38
C SER A 27 2.72 10.37 5.37
N THR A 28 3.13 11.55 4.89
CA THR A 28 4.25 11.67 3.96
C THR A 28 5.54 11.18 4.61
N CYS A 29 6.18 10.21 3.98
CA CYS A 29 7.33 9.52 4.54
C CYS A 29 8.27 9.02 3.44
N LYS A 30 9.55 8.89 3.82
CA LYS A 30 10.57 8.23 3.01
C LYS A 30 11.13 7.05 3.78
N LEU A 31 11.03 5.86 3.18
CA LEU A 31 11.70 4.66 3.65
C LEU A 31 12.94 4.44 2.79
N ALA A 32 14.10 4.23 3.41
CA ALA A 32 15.34 4.00 2.69
C ALA A 32 16.19 2.90 3.31
N ASN A 33 16.77 2.05 2.46
CA ASN A 33 17.71 0.99 2.85
C ASN A 33 17.16 0.02 3.92
N LEU A 34 15.84 -0.22 3.91
CA LEU A 34 15.20 -1.15 4.83
C LEU A 34 14.99 -2.52 4.16
N THR A 35 15.12 -3.58 4.95
CA THR A 35 14.65 -4.92 4.58
C THR A 35 13.39 -5.22 5.37
N VAL A 36 12.29 -5.46 4.67
CA VAL A 36 10.99 -5.77 5.27
C VAL A 36 10.52 -7.12 4.75
N LYS A 37 10.29 -8.07 5.66
CA LYS A 37 9.73 -9.39 5.35
C LYS A 37 8.31 -9.49 5.90
N ALA A 38 7.38 -9.96 5.09
CA ALA A 38 6.00 -10.24 5.50
C ALA A 38 5.57 -11.64 5.04
N GLU A 39 4.98 -12.42 5.95
CA GLU A 39 4.56 -13.81 5.72
C GLU A 39 3.03 -13.94 5.58
N LEU A 40 2.26 -13.04 6.20
CA LEU A 40 0.80 -13.08 6.25
C LEU A 40 0.12 -11.82 5.69
N GLY A 41 0.86 -11.00 4.92
CA GLY A 41 0.30 -9.80 4.30
C GLY A 41 1.35 -8.95 3.59
N CYS A 42 1.04 -7.66 3.39
CA CYS A 42 1.91 -6.75 2.65
C CYS A 42 3.10 -6.26 3.48
N CYS A 43 4.18 -5.88 2.80
CA CYS A 43 5.30 -5.23 3.48
C CYS A 43 4.91 -3.80 3.89
N LEU A 44 4.28 -3.04 2.99
CA LEU A 44 3.98 -1.63 3.15
C LEU A 44 2.52 -1.35 2.83
N LEU A 45 1.80 -0.74 3.77
CA LEU A 45 0.44 -0.23 3.60
C LEU A 45 0.42 1.29 3.67
N HIS A 46 0.18 1.93 2.53
CA HIS A 46 0.08 3.37 2.41
C HIS A 46 -1.39 3.82 2.48
N ARG A 47 -1.69 4.74 3.40
CA ARG A 47 -3.04 5.26 3.66
C ARG A 47 -3.20 6.73 3.28
N SER A 48 -2.14 7.54 3.37
CA SER A 48 -2.20 8.98 3.07
C SER A 48 -0.82 9.59 2.89
N GLY A 49 -0.75 10.66 2.07
CA GLY A 49 0.46 11.44 1.82
C GLY A 49 1.30 10.89 0.67
N ARG A 50 2.58 11.25 0.65
CA ARG A 50 3.54 10.75 -0.34
C ARG A 50 4.47 9.73 0.31
N LEU A 51 4.53 8.53 -0.25
CA LEU A 51 5.44 7.47 0.15
C LEU A 51 6.59 7.36 -0.86
N THR A 52 7.81 7.60 -0.42
CA THR A 52 9.03 7.29 -1.20
C THR A 52 9.71 6.06 -0.63
N ILE A 53 9.90 5.02 -1.44
CA ILE A 53 10.58 3.77 -1.07
C ILE A 53 11.88 3.72 -1.88
N ASP A 54 13.03 3.74 -1.20
CA ASP A 54 14.33 3.97 -1.84
C ASP A 54 15.39 2.96 -1.41
N GLY A 55 15.85 2.10 -2.32
CA GLY A 55 16.88 1.10 -2.01
C GLY A 55 16.43 0.02 -1.01
N CYS A 56 15.12 -0.19 -0.85
CA CYS A 56 14.59 -1.18 0.08
C CYS A 56 14.60 -2.61 -0.51
N VAL A 57 14.48 -3.61 0.36
CA VAL A 57 14.22 -5.00 0.00
C VAL A 57 12.90 -5.42 0.62
N LEU A 58 11.89 -5.70 -0.21
CA LEU A 58 10.56 -6.12 0.22
C LEU A 58 10.37 -7.59 -0.12
N GLN A 59 10.25 -8.42 0.92
CA GLN A 59 10.06 -9.86 0.79
C GLN A 59 8.63 -10.20 1.23
N CYS A 60 7.77 -10.46 0.26
CA CYS A 60 6.39 -10.87 0.51
C CYS A 60 6.26 -12.33 0.09
N GLU A 61 6.05 -13.25 1.03
CA GLU A 61 5.90 -14.66 0.65
C GLU A 61 4.58 -14.91 -0.09
N THR A 62 4.60 -15.84 -1.04
CA THR A 62 3.39 -16.27 -1.76
C THR A 62 2.35 -16.77 -0.77
N ASN A 63 1.22 -16.08 -0.71
CA ASN A 63 0.10 -16.45 0.15
C ASN A 63 -0.95 -17.20 -0.68
N PRO A 64 -1.63 -18.24 -0.14
CA PRO A 64 -2.76 -18.88 -0.82
C PRO A 64 -3.90 -17.91 -1.19
N LEU A 65 -3.94 -16.73 -0.58
CA LEU A 65 -4.78 -15.62 -0.99
C LEU A 65 -3.99 -14.64 -1.88
N ASP A 66 -4.28 -14.67 -3.18
CA ASP A 66 -3.61 -13.86 -4.22
C ASP A 66 -3.58 -12.34 -3.99
N HIS A 67 -4.50 -11.82 -3.16
CA HIS A 67 -4.60 -10.41 -2.81
C HIS A 67 -3.70 -9.99 -1.63
N LEU A 68 -3.17 -10.95 -0.87
CA LEU A 68 -2.20 -10.71 0.20
C LEU A 68 -0.74 -10.78 -0.28
N SER A 69 -0.53 -11.12 -1.55
CA SER A 69 0.79 -11.32 -2.15
C SER A 69 1.39 -10.02 -2.74
N TYR A 70 0.82 -8.85 -2.43
CA TYR A 70 1.35 -7.57 -2.89
C TYR A 70 2.25 -6.95 -1.80
N PRO A 71 3.55 -6.77 -2.06
CA PRO A 71 4.47 -6.19 -1.07
C PRO A 71 4.13 -4.74 -0.76
N ILE A 72 3.58 -3.99 -1.73
CA ILE A 72 3.16 -2.60 -1.56
C ILE A 72 1.67 -2.51 -1.85
N VAL A 73 0.92 -1.99 -0.90
CA VAL A 73 -0.52 -1.72 -1.02
C VAL A 73 -0.75 -0.24 -0.72
N SER A 74 -1.38 0.47 -1.64
CA SER A 74 -1.87 1.83 -1.40
C SER A 74 -3.39 1.84 -1.40
N THR A 75 -3.96 2.36 -0.33
CA THR A 75 -5.40 2.65 -0.17
C THR A 75 -5.64 4.14 0.00
N ALA A 76 -4.63 4.96 -0.27
CA ALA A 76 -4.76 6.40 -0.22
C ALA A 76 -5.67 6.88 -1.36
N GLY A 77 -6.67 7.69 -1.04
CA GLY A 77 -7.72 8.11 -1.98
C GLY A 77 -8.98 7.26 -1.97
N ASP A 78 -9.03 6.16 -1.20
CA ASP A 78 -10.31 5.52 -0.84
C ASP A 78 -11.01 6.44 0.17
N GLU A 79 -12.07 7.13 -0.27
CA GLU A 79 -12.78 8.20 0.46
C GLU A 79 -13.50 7.74 1.75
N ASP A 80 -13.38 6.48 2.15
CA ASP A 80 -14.01 5.96 3.37
C ASP A 80 -13.33 6.44 4.68
N ILE A 81 -12.13 7.03 4.61
CA ILE A 81 -11.38 7.54 5.79
C ILE A 81 -11.52 9.06 5.96
N GLU A 82 -12.23 9.79 5.10
CA GLU A 82 -12.57 11.20 5.42
C GLU A 82 -13.54 11.29 6.61
N ASN A 83 -14.27 10.21 6.93
CA ASN A 83 -15.18 10.15 8.08
C ASN A 83 -14.51 9.89 9.44
N ILE A 84 -13.22 9.51 9.50
CA ILE A 84 -12.54 9.25 10.80
C ILE A 84 -11.82 10.50 11.33
N LEU A 85 -11.44 11.44 10.46
CA LEU A 85 -10.70 12.66 10.82
C LEU A 85 -11.58 13.92 10.94
N SER A 86 -12.89 13.82 10.65
CA SER A 86 -13.82 14.95 10.69
C SER A 86 -14.16 15.49 12.10
N HIS A 87 -13.58 14.93 13.18
CA HIS A 87 -13.77 15.40 14.55
C HIS A 87 -12.67 16.31 15.12
N VAL A 88 -11.75 16.80 14.28
CA VAL A 88 -10.84 17.88 14.68
C VAL A 88 -11.09 19.09 13.78
N GLU A 89 -12.02 19.95 14.20
CA GLU A 89 -12.21 21.27 13.61
C GLU A 89 -10.93 22.11 13.81
N VAL A 90 -10.10 22.18 12.78
CA VAL A 90 -9.17 23.30 12.59
C VAL A 90 -9.56 24.02 11.31
N LYS A 91 -10.20 25.17 11.49
CA LYS A 91 -10.34 26.19 10.45
C LYS A 91 -8.94 26.60 9.98
N GLU A 92 -8.50 26.09 8.84
CA GLU A 92 -7.45 26.75 8.06
C GLU A 92 -7.91 26.95 6.61
N THR A 93 -8.26 28.20 6.34
CA THR A 93 -8.35 28.80 5.02
C THR A 93 -6.97 28.83 4.37
N VAL A 94 -6.59 27.79 3.61
CA VAL A 94 -5.54 27.90 2.60
C VAL A 94 -5.91 27.01 1.42
N THR A 95 -6.26 27.65 0.29
CA THR A 95 -6.31 27.08 -1.05
C THR A 95 -4.90 26.68 -1.52
N GLY A 96 -4.30 25.70 -0.84
CA GLY A 96 -3.04 25.08 -1.20
C GLY A 96 -3.30 23.65 -1.61
N LYS A 97 -3.25 23.38 -2.92
CA LYS A 97 -3.24 22.06 -3.58
C LYS A 97 -3.21 20.90 -2.59
N ILE A 98 -4.32 20.16 -2.47
CA ILE A 98 -4.34 18.85 -1.82
C ILE A 98 -3.05 18.15 -2.24
N LYS A 99 -2.17 17.86 -1.28
CA LYS A 99 -0.94 17.12 -1.55
C LYS A 99 -1.41 15.76 -2.04
N ALA A 100 -1.43 15.59 -3.37
CA ALA A 100 -1.87 14.36 -4.02
C ALA A 100 -1.14 13.18 -3.37
N ASN A 101 -1.91 12.16 -2.97
CA ASN A 101 -1.33 10.94 -2.47
C ASN A 101 -0.50 10.31 -3.58
N SER A 102 0.70 9.83 -3.27
CA SER A 102 1.52 9.18 -4.28
C SER A 102 2.44 8.13 -3.67
N VAL A 103 2.84 7.15 -4.49
CA VAL A 103 3.81 6.12 -4.12
C VAL A 103 4.90 6.09 -5.18
N THR A 104 6.11 6.49 -4.79
CA THR A 104 7.30 6.44 -5.62
C THR A 104 8.26 5.38 -5.10
N VAL A 105 8.68 4.48 -5.99
CA VAL A 105 9.60 3.38 -5.70
C VAL A 105 10.87 3.55 -6.53
N LEU A 106 12.01 3.52 -5.85
CA LEU A 106 13.35 3.71 -6.39
C LEU A 106 14.25 2.58 -5.92
N GLN A 107 15.08 2.01 -6.81
CA GLN A 107 16.13 1.04 -6.46
C GLN A 107 15.66 -0.13 -5.58
N THR A 108 14.37 -0.47 -5.61
CA THR A 108 13.80 -1.38 -4.62
C THR A 108 13.74 -2.78 -5.18
N ARG A 109 14.21 -3.74 -4.39
CA ARG A 109 14.17 -5.16 -4.71
C ARG A 109 12.89 -5.77 -4.14
N ILE A 110 12.13 -6.47 -4.98
CA ILE A 110 10.89 -7.14 -4.58
C ILE A 110 11.09 -8.65 -4.78
N GLU A 111 10.85 -9.44 -3.74
CA GLU A 111 11.07 -10.88 -3.72
C GLU A 111 9.86 -11.63 -3.12
N GLY A 112 9.72 -12.91 -3.50
CA GLY A 112 8.76 -13.84 -2.88
C GLY A 112 7.33 -13.79 -3.42
N GLY A 113 6.96 -12.78 -4.21
CA GLY A 113 5.59 -12.60 -4.73
C GLY A 113 5.53 -12.56 -6.27
N ALA A 114 4.37 -12.94 -6.82
CA ALA A 114 4.09 -12.83 -8.26
C ALA A 114 3.70 -11.41 -8.71
N LYS A 115 3.54 -10.47 -7.75
CA LYS A 115 2.96 -9.14 -7.96
C LYS A 115 3.77 -8.09 -7.16
N ALA A 116 3.70 -6.82 -7.58
CA ALA A 116 4.57 -5.76 -7.05
C ALA A 116 3.83 -4.67 -6.26
N VAL A 117 2.74 -4.12 -6.81
CA VAL A 117 1.96 -3.05 -6.19
C VAL A 117 0.47 -3.28 -6.40
N SER A 118 -0.34 -2.99 -5.38
CA SER A 118 -1.79 -2.89 -5.49
C SER A 118 -2.22 -1.48 -5.10
N THR A 119 -3.02 -0.83 -5.95
CA THR A 119 -3.66 0.45 -5.63
C THR A 119 -5.16 0.25 -5.46
N ARG A 120 -5.78 1.08 -4.62
CA ARG A 120 -7.23 1.31 -4.54
C ARG A 120 -7.48 2.82 -4.66
N GLY A 121 -8.70 3.21 -5.06
CA GLY A 121 -9.04 4.60 -5.37
C GLY A 121 -8.48 5.06 -6.73
N ASP A 122 -8.28 6.37 -6.88
CA ASP A 122 -7.92 7.02 -8.16
C ASP A 122 -6.42 7.01 -8.50
N LEU A 123 -5.63 6.22 -7.77
CA LEU A 123 -4.19 6.12 -7.99
C LEU A 123 -3.88 5.26 -9.23
N VAL A 124 -3.23 5.88 -10.21
CA VAL A 124 -2.84 5.27 -11.48
C VAL A 124 -1.33 5.06 -11.54
N LEU A 125 -0.92 3.92 -12.09
CA LEU A 125 0.49 3.63 -12.35
C LEU A 125 0.99 4.52 -13.50
N GLN A 126 1.89 5.44 -13.20
CA GLN A 126 2.38 6.45 -14.15
C GLN A 126 3.56 5.94 -14.98
N ARG A 127 4.53 5.28 -14.32
CA ARG A 127 5.78 4.85 -14.96
C ARG A 127 6.32 3.61 -14.30
N VAL A 128 6.87 2.70 -15.10
CA VAL A 128 7.65 1.55 -14.62
C VAL A 128 8.98 1.47 -15.35
N ARG A 129 10.06 1.24 -14.62
CA ARG A 129 11.39 0.89 -15.13
C ARG A 129 11.90 -0.30 -14.35
N VAL A 130 12.54 -1.23 -15.06
CA VAL A 130 13.16 -2.40 -14.45
C VAL A 130 14.63 -2.38 -14.80
N MET A 131 15.49 -2.53 -13.79
CA MET A 131 16.94 -2.67 -13.98
C MET A 131 17.37 -4.07 -13.58
N TYR A 132 18.11 -4.73 -14.47
CA TYR A 132 18.71 -6.03 -14.21
C TYR A 132 20.11 -5.87 -13.62
N SER A 133 20.36 -6.55 -12.51
CA SER A 133 21.69 -6.84 -11.97
C SER A 133 21.96 -8.33 -12.08
N LYS A 134 23.23 -8.75 -11.97
CA LYS A 134 23.64 -10.17 -12.13
C LYS A 134 22.83 -11.16 -11.29
N ALA A 135 22.32 -10.75 -10.13
CA ALA A 135 21.60 -11.61 -9.21
C ALA A 135 20.16 -11.17 -8.91
N TYR A 136 19.75 -9.96 -9.30
CA TYR A 136 18.50 -9.36 -8.84
C TYR A 136 17.86 -8.41 -9.87
N LEU A 137 16.54 -8.32 -9.81
CA LEU A 137 15.75 -7.29 -10.49
C LEU A 137 15.43 -6.16 -9.52
N TYR A 138 15.65 -4.92 -9.97
CA TYR A 138 15.27 -3.72 -9.25
C TYR A 138 14.13 -3.03 -9.97
N PHE A 139 13.16 -2.58 -9.19
CA PHE A 139 11.99 -1.90 -9.69
C PHE A 139 12.06 -0.41 -9.37
N TRP A 140 11.69 0.36 -10.38
CA TRP A 140 11.32 1.76 -10.25
C TRP A 140 9.91 1.92 -10.75
N PHE A 141 9.05 2.50 -9.95
CA PHE A 141 7.75 2.92 -10.45
C PHE A 141 7.22 4.11 -9.69
N ASP A 142 6.33 4.83 -10.34
CA ASP A 142 5.63 5.96 -9.76
C ASP A 142 4.13 5.74 -9.93
N VAL A 143 3.41 5.99 -8.84
CA VAL A 143 1.96 5.87 -8.76
C VAL A 143 1.46 7.19 -8.20
N ASP A 144 0.60 7.86 -8.96
CA ASP A 144 0.03 9.16 -8.62
C ASP A 144 -1.41 9.21 -9.15
N TYR A 145 -2.15 10.28 -8.86
CA TYR A 145 -3.47 10.50 -9.45
C TYR A 145 -3.37 10.69 -10.98
N GLU A 146 -4.48 10.40 -11.69
CA GLU A 146 -4.64 10.68 -13.12
C GLU A 146 -4.56 12.18 -13.45
#